data_AF-A0A8X6F7A9-F1
#
_entry.id   AF-A0A8X6F7A9-F1
#
_cell.length_a   1.000
_cell.length_b   1.000
_cell.length_c   1.000
_cell.angle_alpha   90.00
_cell.angle_beta   90.00
_cell.angle_gamma   90.00
#
_symmetry.space_group_name_H-M   'P 1'
#
loop_
_entity.id
_entity.type
_entity.pdbx_description
1 polymer ?
#
loop_
_entity_poly.entity_id
_entity_poly.type
_entity_poly.pdbx_seq_one_letter_code
_entity_poly.pdbx_strand_id
1 'polypeptide(L)'
;MPSLHTPALSRPFLLFTDASATAIGACLAQHNDHMEEMPIAFFSKKLTLAQMKWSTIEREAFSVLEALRKFDTSIFGSQIQVISDHDPLTYLTNSAPHSAKLTRWALAFLQKG
;
A
#
# COMPACT_ATOMS: atom_id res chain seq x y z
N MET A 1 -3.08 18.49 14.36
CA MET A 1 -2.16 17.41 14.78
C MET A 1 -2.91 16.11 14.58
N PRO A 2 -2.45 15.15 13.77
CA PRO A 2 -3.18 13.91 13.59
C PRO A 2 -3.16 13.11 14.91
N SER A 3 -4.33 12.72 15.40
CA SER A 3 -4.47 11.77 16.52
C SER A 3 -4.38 10.35 15.97
N LEU A 4 -3.54 9.52 16.58
CA LEU A 4 -3.44 8.09 16.23
C LEU A 4 -4.54 7.33 16.97
N HIS A 5 -5.30 6.50 16.25
CA HIS A 5 -6.37 5.68 16.83
C HIS A 5 -5.93 4.24 17.02
N THR A 6 -6.41 3.60 18.10
CA THR A 6 -6.21 2.16 18.34
C THR A 6 -6.95 1.34 17.28
N PRO A 7 -6.28 0.37 16.62
CA PRO A 7 -6.91 -0.44 15.57
C PRO A 7 -7.97 -1.38 16.14
N ALA A 8 -9.09 -1.51 15.43
CA ALA A 8 -10.10 -2.52 15.67
C ALA A 8 -9.99 -3.62 14.61
N LEU A 9 -9.44 -4.78 14.97
CA LEU A 9 -9.17 -5.89 14.01
C LEU A 9 -10.42 -6.45 13.31
N SER A 10 -11.62 -6.19 13.87
CA SER A 10 -12.91 -6.56 13.28
C SER A 10 -13.38 -5.65 12.14
N ARG A 11 -12.68 -4.54 11.88
CA ARG A 11 -13.03 -3.58 10.82
C ARG A 11 -12.03 -3.67 9.67
N PRO A 12 -12.48 -3.44 8.42
CA PRO A 12 -11.57 -3.40 7.29
C PRO A 12 -10.59 -2.23 7.44
N PHE A 13 -9.34 -2.48 7.11
CA PHE A 13 -8.31 -1.44 7.03
C PHE A 13 -8.35 -0.76 5.67
N LEU A 14 -8.13 0.55 5.67
CA LEU A 14 -7.87 1.35 4.48
C LEU A 14 -6.36 1.58 4.39
N LEU A 15 -5.77 1.26 3.24
CA LEU A 15 -4.37 1.49 2.98
C LEU A 15 -4.23 2.49 1.83
N PHE A 16 -4.02 3.74 2.18
CA PHE A 16 -3.71 4.80 1.22
C PHE A 16 -2.24 4.75 0.87
N THR A 17 -1.90 4.81 -0.41
CA THR A 17 -0.51 4.78 -0.88
C THR A 17 -0.29 5.80 -1.97
N ASP A 18 0.82 6.54 -1.85
CA ASP A 18 1.27 7.51 -2.84
C ASP A 18 2.76 7.25 -3.17
N ALA A 19 3.16 7.63 -4.38
CA ALA A 19 4.52 7.52 -4.87
C ALA A 19 4.94 8.74 -5.70
N SER A 20 5.98 9.42 -5.23
CA SER A 20 6.64 10.50 -5.95
C SER A 20 7.87 9.99 -6.72
N ALA A 21 8.56 10.90 -7.43
CA ALA A 21 9.82 10.58 -8.11
C ALA A 21 10.96 10.21 -7.14
N THR A 22 10.86 10.59 -5.86
CA THR A 22 11.99 10.49 -4.91
C THR A 22 11.68 9.64 -3.66
N ALA A 23 10.40 9.48 -3.33
CA ALA A 23 9.95 8.75 -2.15
C ALA A 23 8.57 8.13 -2.36
N ILE A 24 8.28 7.11 -1.55
CA ILE A 24 6.96 6.49 -1.42
C ILE A 24 6.39 6.75 -0.02
N GLY A 25 5.08 6.74 0.09
CA GLY A 25 4.37 6.94 1.35
C GLY A 25 3.09 6.12 1.44
N ALA A 26 2.68 5.84 2.68
CA ALA A 26 1.41 5.18 2.95
C ALA A 26 0.78 5.65 4.27
N CYS A 27 -0.54 5.62 4.32
CA CYS A 27 -1.35 5.81 5.52
C CYS A 27 -2.25 4.60 5.72
N LEU A 28 -2.14 3.98 6.89
CA LEU A 28 -3.07 2.96 7.36
C LEU A 28 -4.16 3.66 8.17
N ALA A 29 -5.42 3.44 7.82
CA ALA A 29 -6.57 4.03 8.48
C ALA A 29 -7.72 3.01 8.63
N GLN A 30 -8.74 3.37 9.39
CA GLN A 30 -10.00 2.64 9.49
C GLN A 30 -11.16 3.63 9.60
N HIS A 31 -12.36 3.22 9.20
CA HIS A 31 -13.56 4.00 9.48
C HIS A 31 -13.99 3.87 10.95
N ASN A 32 -14.29 5.00 11.58
CA ASN A 32 -15.01 5.00 12.86
C ASN A 32 -16.51 4.68 12.67
N ASP A 33 -17.29 4.73 13.76
CA ASP A 33 -18.73 4.46 13.72
C ASP A 33 -19.54 5.49 12.91
N HIS A 34 -18.93 6.63 12.58
CA HIS A 34 -19.50 7.71 11.77
C HIS A 34 -18.99 7.70 10.32
N MET A 35 -18.31 6.63 9.88
CA MET A 35 -17.70 6.50 8.56
C MET A 35 -16.57 7.51 8.27
N GLU A 36 -16.01 8.13 9.32
CA GLU A 36 -14.86 9.03 9.16
C GLU A 36 -13.56 8.23 9.16
N GLU A 37 -12.63 8.61 8.29
CA GLU A 37 -11.31 7.98 8.16
C GLU A 37 -10.41 8.37 9.34
N MET A 38 -10.09 7.39 10.17
CA MET A 38 -9.23 7.56 11.32
C MET A 38 -7.84 7.01 11.02
N PRO A 39 -6.80 7.86 10.93
CA PRO A 39 -5.45 7.39 10.71
C PRO A 39 -4.94 6.61 11.92
N ILE A 40 -4.31 5.47 11.64
CA ILE A 40 -3.74 4.54 12.63
C ILE A 40 -2.22 4.60 12.58
N ALA A 41 -1.64 4.61 11.38
CA ALA A 41 -0.20 4.64 11.20
C ALA A 41 0.21 5.25 9.87
N PHE A 42 1.41 5.83 9.83
CA PHE A 42 2.00 6.40 8.62
C PHE A 42 3.33 5.72 8.31
N PHE A 43 3.66 5.64 7.03
CA PHE A 43 4.91 5.12 6.52
C PHE A 43 5.42 6.04 5.40
N SER A 44 6.73 6.25 5.37
CA SER A 44 7.40 6.87 4.22
C SER A 44 8.80 6.30 4.06
N LYS A 45 9.27 6.23 2.82
CA LYS A 45 10.58 5.71 2.47
C LYS A 45 11.14 6.42 1.25
N LYS A 46 12.39 6.87 1.35
CA LYS A 46 13.13 7.39 0.19
C LYS A 46 13.47 6.26 -0.77
N LEU A 47 13.28 6.51 -2.05
CA LEU A 47 13.67 5.59 -3.12
C LEU A 47 15.19 5.59 -3.29
N THR A 48 15.75 4.46 -3.71
CA THR A 48 17.15 4.39 -4.15
C THR A 48 17.29 5.01 -5.55
N LEU A 49 18.53 5.32 -5.97
CA LEU A 49 18.80 5.86 -7.31
C LEU A 49 18.25 4.98 -8.45
N ALA A 50 18.25 3.66 -8.26
CA ALA A 50 17.66 2.73 -9.22
C ALA A 50 16.13 2.80 -9.22
N GLN A 51 15.52 2.96 -8.05
CA GLN A 51 14.06 3.02 -7.88
C GLN A 51 13.47 4.35 -8.35
N MET A 52 14.21 5.45 -8.22
CA MET A 52 13.81 6.76 -8.76
C MET A 52 13.65 6.75 -10.28
N LYS A 53 14.34 5.82 -10.98
CA LYS A 53 14.25 5.66 -12.44
C LYS A 53 13.08 4.76 -12.89
N TRP A 54 12.36 4.15 -11.95
CA TRP A 54 11.19 3.33 -12.27
C TRP A 54 10.04 4.20 -12.78
N SER A 55 9.17 3.59 -13.59
CA SER A 55 7.95 4.25 -14.04
C SER A 55 7.08 4.64 -12.84
N THR A 56 6.15 5.59 -13.01
CA THR A 56 5.23 5.99 -11.93
C THR A 56 4.46 4.78 -11.40
N ILE A 57 3.97 3.93 -12.29
CA ILE A 57 3.18 2.77 -11.90
C ILE A 57 4.01 1.71 -11.16
N GLU A 58 5.28 1.52 -11.56
CA GLU A 58 6.19 0.65 -10.81
C GLU A 58 6.47 1.18 -9.39
N ARG A 59 6.53 2.50 -9.21
CA ARG A 59 6.73 3.14 -7.91
C ARG A 59 5.46 3.05 -7.04
N GLU A 60 4.28 3.20 -7.62
CA GLU A 60 2.99 3.01 -6.94
C GLU A 60 2.83 1.56 -6.47
N ALA A 61 3.05 0.58 -7.36
CA ALA A 61 3.05 -0.84 -7.01
C ALA A 61 4.04 -1.17 -5.88
N PHE A 62 5.24 -0.57 -5.93
CA PHE A 62 6.23 -0.73 -4.88
C PHE A 62 5.81 -0.08 -3.56
N SER A 63 5.13 1.07 -3.61
CA SER A 63 4.58 1.76 -2.44
C SER A 63 3.61 0.84 -1.68
N VAL A 64 2.67 0.23 -2.41
CA VAL A 64 1.72 -0.72 -1.81
C VAL A 64 2.43 -1.93 -1.21
N LEU A 65 3.39 -2.54 -1.91
CA LEU A 65 4.12 -3.70 -1.40
C LEU A 65 4.89 -3.37 -0.11
N GLU A 66 5.62 -2.25 -0.10
CA GLU A 66 6.38 -1.83 1.09
C GLU A 66 5.45 -1.47 2.25
N ALA A 67 4.30 -0.85 1.97
CA ALA A 67 3.31 -0.52 2.98
C ALA A 67 2.68 -1.78 3.61
N LEU A 68 2.30 -2.76 2.80
CA LEU A 68 1.81 -4.06 3.30
C LEU A 68 2.86 -4.77 4.15
N ARG A 69 4.13 -4.74 3.74
CA ARG A 69 5.23 -5.31 4.54
C ARG A 69 5.46 -4.53 5.84
N LYS A 70 5.32 -3.21 5.81
CA LYS A 70 5.50 -2.36 6.99
C LYS A 70 4.39 -2.56 8.02
N PHE A 71 3.17 -2.75 7.56
CA PHE A 71 1.98 -2.89 8.42
C PHE A 71 1.53 -4.33 8.64
N ASP A 72 2.31 -5.32 8.18
CA ASP A 72 1.95 -6.75 8.24
C ASP A 72 1.47 -7.19 9.62
N THR A 73 2.15 -6.77 10.69
CA THR A 73 1.77 -7.09 12.08
C THR A 73 0.44 -6.47 12.52
N SER A 74 0.04 -5.35 11.93
CA SER A 74 -1.18 -4.62 12.29
C SER A 74 -2.41 -5.10 11.52
N ILE A 75 -2.20 -5.60 10.29
CA ILE A 75 -3.28 -5.95 9.36
C ILE A 75 -3.40 -7.47 9.12
N PHE A 76 -2.57 -8.28 9.79
CA PHE A 76 -2.57 -9.73 9.60
C PHE A 76 -3.94 -10.35 9.90
N GLY A 77 -4.51 -11.04 8.91
CA GLY A 77 -5.82 -11.70 9.03
C GLY A 77 -7.03 -10.77 8.93
N SER A 78 -6.82 -9.48 8.68
CA SER A 78 -7.89 -8.49 8.45
C SER A 78 -8.09 -8.22 6.97
N GLN A 79 -9.32 -7.83 6.60
CA GLN A 79 -9.61 -7.34 5.26
C GLN A 79 -8.95 -5.97 5.06
N ILE A 80 -8.29 -5.78 3.91
CA ILE A 80 -7.59 -4.54 3.57
C ILE A 80 -8.12 -4.03 2.23
N GLN A 81 -8.44 -2.75 2.17
CA GLN A 81 -8.76 -2.03 0.95
C GLN A 81 -7.61 -1.09 0.61
N VAL A 82 -6.97 -1.32 -0.54
CA VAL A 82 -5.90 -0.44 -1.05
C VAL A 82 -6.52 0.71 -1.82
N ILE A 83 -6.13 1.93 -1.50
CA ILE A 83 -6.58 3.17 -2.14
C ILE A 83 -5.34 3.85 -2.72
N SER A 84 -5.31 4.00 -4.04
CA SER A 84 -4.21 4.66 -4.75
C SER A 84 -4.74 5.44 -5.95
N ASP A 85 -3.99 6.50 -6.28
CA ASP A 85 -4.21 7.52 -7.30
C ASP A 85 -4.32 6.93 -8.72
N HIS A 86 -3.60 5.83 -8.94
CA HIS A 86 -3.71 4.97 -10.11
C HIS A 86 -3.97 3.55 -9.66
N ASP A 87 -4.59 2.72 -10.49
CA ASP A 87 -4.88 1.32 -10.18
C ASP A 87 -3.60 0.46 -10.33
N PRO A 88 -2.81 0.27 -9.26
CA PRO A 88 -1.51 -0.37 -9.36
C PRO A 88 -1.71 -1.88 -9.48
N LEU A 89 -2.84 -2.40 -9.00
CA LEU A 89 -3.23 -3.81 -9.02
C LEU A 89 -3.62 -4.23 -10.43
N THR A 90 -4.41 -3.43 -11.16
CA THR A 90 -4.70 -3.69 -12.58
C THR A 90 -3.43 -3.65 -13.42
N TYR A 91 -2.50 -2.72 -13.14
CA TYR A 91 -1.21 -2.72 -13.82
C TYR A 91 -0.34 -3.92 -13.44
N LEU A 92 -0.28 -4.28 -12.16
CA LEU A 92 0.49 -5.43 -11.70
C LEU A 92 -0.03 -6.72 -12.31
N THR A 93 -1.35 -6.90 -12.42
CA THR A 93 -1.96 -8.10 -13.01
C THR A 93 -1.82 -8.14 -14.52
N ASN A 94 -2.01 -7.01 -15.24
CA ASN A 94 -1.89 -6.97 -16.70
C ASN A 94 -0.45 -6.88 -17.21
N SER A 95 0.47 -6.27 -16.46
CA SER A 95 1.86 -6.04 -16.86
C SER A 95 2.85 -7.00 -16.21
N ALA A 96 2.46 -7.75 -15.17
CA ALA A 96 3.25 -8.85 -14.61
C ALA A 96 3.86 -9.79 -15.67
N PRO A 97 3.13 -10.22 -16.72
CA PRO A 97 3.66 -11.17 -17.71
C PRO A 97 4.92 -10.66 -18.44
N HIS A 98 5.16 -9.35 -18.42
CA HIS A 98 6.26 -8.70 -19.14
C HIS A 98 7.47 -8.35 -18.24
N SER A 99 7.38 -8.60 -16.92
CA SER A 99 8.46 -8.29 -15.97
C SER A 99 8.47 -9.27 -14.81
N ALA A 100 9.57 -10.03 -14.66
CA ALA A 100 9.77 -10.95 -13.54
C ALA A 100 9.65 -10.26 -12.17
N LYS A 101 9.97 -8.96 -12.09
CA LYS A 101 9.80 -8.13 -10.89
C LYS A 101 8.33 -7.96 -10.54
N LEU A 102 7.51 -7.57 -11.52
CA LEU A 102 6.07 -7.34 -11.35
C LEU A 102 5.32 -8.65 -11.10
N THR A 103 5.71 -9.74 -11.76
CA THR A 103 5.17 -11.09 -11.50
C THR A 103 5.34 -11.46 -10.02
N ARG A 104 6.55 -11.29 -9.47
CA ARG A 104 6.81 -11.61 -8.06
C ARG A 104 5.96 -10.76 -7.10
N TRP A 105 5.74 -9.49 -7.44
CA TRP A 105 4.91 -8.60 -6.63
C TRP A 105 3.43 -8.98 -6.72
N ALA A 106 2.92 -9.25 -7.92
CA ALA A 106 1.55 -9.73 -8.12
C ALA A 106 1.27 -11.03 -7.34
N LEU A 107 2.22 -11.97 -7.31
CA LEU A 107 2.10 -13.17 -6.48
C LEU A 107 2.03 -12.85 -4.99
N ALA A 108 2.81 -11.88 -4.51
CA ALA A 108 2.76 -11.46 -3.11
C ALA A 108 1.41 -10.79 -2.75
N PHE A 109 0.77 -10.10 -3.70
CA PHE A 109 -0.58 -9.56 -3.52
C PHE A 109 -1.63 -10.66 -3.43
N LEU A 110 -1.61 -11.62 -4.36
CA LEU A 110 -2.59 -12.71 -4.43
C LEU A 110 -2.55 -13.65 -3.21
N GLN A 111 -1.40 -13.75 -2.53
CA GLN A 111 -1.26 -14.57 -1.33
C GLN A 111 -1.77 -13.90 -0.04
N LYS A 112 -2.13 -12.60 -0.11
CA LYS A 112 -2.52 -11.79 1.05
C LYS A 112 -3.98 -11.31 0.98
N GLY A 113 -4.71 -11.65 -0.09
CA GLY A 113 -6.14 -11.37 -0.27
C GLY A 113 -7.02 -12.58 0.07
#